data_AF-A0A858X5K8-F1
#
_entry.id   AF-A0A858X5K8-F1
#
_cell.length_a   1.000
_cell.length_b   1.000
_cell.length_c   1.000
_cell.angle_alpha   90.00
_cell.angle_beta   90.00
_cell.angle_gamma   90.00
#
_symmetry.space_group_name_H-M   'P 1'
#
loop_
_entity.id
_entity.type
_entity.pdbx_description
1 polymer ?
#
loop_
_entity_poly.entity_id
_entity_poly.type
_entity_poly.pdbx_seq_one_letter_code
_entity_poly.pdbx_strand_id
1 'polypeptide(L)'
;MFSHNLRRSLLRRNLPLISSGLLLISVGMITPALAETCRGEIDQVQAQVDAALAQHAETAPFAPESSFATLGHQPTPASVARAEASLHSWAGGDEAVAALDRAREAYASGNTGQCFAELRATRRAIGVPAE
;
A
#
# COMPACT_ATOMS: atom_id res chain seq x y z
N MET A 1 -10.51 -19.80 -62.74
CA MET A 1 -10.93 -21.02 -63.47
C MET A 1 -10.96 -22.16 -62.47
N PHE A 2 -12.07 -22.91 -62.40
CA PHE A 2 -12.47 -23.95 -61.43
C PHE A 2 -13.00 -23.44 -60.08
N SER A 3 -14.34 -23.38 -59.86
CA SER A 3 -15.28 -24.47 -59.53
C SER A 3 -15.11 -24.94 -58.06
N HIS A 4 -16.11 -25.14 -57.19
CA HIS A 4 -17.46 -25.69 -57.35
C HIS A 4 -18.38 -25.24 -56.19
N ASN A 5 -19.64 -24.97 -56.51
CA ASN A 5 -20.80 -25.14 -55.63
C ASN A 5 -20.88 -26.56 -55.10
N LEU A 6 -21.20 -26.78 -53.80
CA LEU A 6 -21.90 -27.93 -53.17
C LEU A 6 -21.94 -27.61 -51.65
N ARG A 7 -22.95 -27.84 -50.81
CA ARG A 7 -24.20 -28.62 -50.85
C ARG A 7 -25.07 -28.16 -49.67
N ARG A 8 -26.38 -28.15 -49.88
CA ARG A 8 -27.39 -28.14 -48.81
C ARG A 8 -27.19 -29.33 -47.86
N SER A 9 -27.38 -29.13 -46.56
CA SER A 9 -27.87 -30.18 -45.67
C SER A 9 -28.66 -29.56 -44.50
N LEU A 10 -29.98 -29.51 -44.67
CA LEU A 10 -30.93 -29.61 -43.57
C LEU A 10 -30.86 -31.05 -43.01
N LEU A 11 -31.37 -31.25 -41.79
CA LEU A 11 -31.39 -32.50 -40.99
C LEU A 11 -30.11 -32.67 -40.15
N ARG A 12 -30.15 -33.03 -38.86
CA ARG A 12 -31.18 -33.68 -38.06
C ARG A 12 -30.79 -33.53 -36.58
N ARG A 13 -31.78 -33.36 -35.71
CA ARG A 13 -31.88 -33.88 -34.33
C ARG A 13 -30.57 -34.27 -33.64
N ASN A 14 -30.31 -33.66 -32.48
CA ASN A 14 -30.45 -34.36 -31.20
C ASN A 14 -30.49 -33.34 -30.07
N LEU A 15 -31.66 -33.25 -29.44
CA LEU A 15 -31.90 -32.53 -28.19
C LEU A 15 -31.53 -33.52 -27.07
N PRO A 16 -30.44 -33.33 -26.31
CA PRO A 16 -30.26 -34.11 -25.10
C PRO A 16 -31.17 -33.52 -24.01
N LEU A 17 -32.33 -34.17 -23.83
CA LEU A 17 -33.06 -34.22 -22.57
C LEU A 17 -32.12 -34.80 -21.50
N ILE A 18 -31.43 -33.94 -20.75
CA ILE A 18 -30.70 -34.29 -19.53
C ILE A 18 -31.36 -33.46 -18.44
N SER A 19 -32.40 -34.03 -17.84
CA SER A 19 -32.35 -34.62 -16.51
C SER A 19 -32.11 -33.57 -15.44
N SER A 20 -33.18 -33.28 -14.70
CA SER A 20 -33.26 -32.36 -13.57
C SER A 20 -32.18 -32.63 -12.51
N GLY A 21 -31.03 -32.00 -12.67
CA GLY A 21 -30.13 -31.71 -11.56
C GLY A 21 -30.46 -30.30 -11.07
N LEU A 22 -31.10 -30.18 -9.91
CA LEU A 22 -31.24 -28.92 -9.20
C LEU A 22 -29.82 -28.44 -8.84
N LEU A 23 -29.20 -27.68 -9.74
CA LEU A 23 -27.94 -27.01 -9.47
C LEU A 23 -28.26 -25.86 -8.52
N LEU A 24 -28.16 -26.14 -7.21
CA LEU A 24 -28.14 -25.11 -6.17
C LEU A 24 -26.85 -24.30 -6.36
N ILE A 25 -26.91 -23.28 -7.21
CA ILE A 25 -25.89 -22.24 -7.27
C ILE A 25 -26.10 -21.43 -5.99
N SER A 26 -25.42 -21.83 -4.91
CA SER A 26 -25.24 -20.97 -3.75
C SER A 26 -24.37 -19.80 -4.20
N VAL A 27 -25.03 -18.73 -4.66
CA VAL A 27 -24.43 -17.40 -4.80
C VAL A 27 -24.10 -16.94 -3.39
N GLY A 28 -22.92 -17.33 -2.91
CA GLY A 28 -22.30 -16.68 -1.77
C GLY A 28 -22.22 -15.19 -2.10
N MET A 29 -22.68 -14.35 -1.19
CA MET A 29 -22.49 -12.92 -1.31
C MET A 29 -20.99 -12.66 -1.36
N ILE A 30 -20.45 -12.50 -2.57
CA ILE A 30 -19.17 -11.84 -2.76
C ILE A 30 -19.51 -10.37 -2.51
N THR A 31 -19.53 -9.96 -1.25
CA THR A 31 -19.34 -8.55 -0.95
C THR A 31 -17.98 -8.20 -1.56
N PRO A 32 -17.90 -7.23 -2.48
CA PRO A 32 -16.64 -6.63 -2.83
C PRO A 32 -16.21 -5.79 -1.62
N ALA A 33 -15.87 -6.42 -0.51
CA ALA A 33 -14.78 -5.90 0.27
C ALA A 33 -13.62 -5.98 -0.72
N LEU A 34 -13.24 -4.83 -1.30
CA LEU A 34 -11.99 -4.71 -2.01
C LEU A 34 -10.98 -5.39 -1.10
N ALA A 35 -10.49 -6.56 -1.50
CA ALA A 35 -9.53 -7.30 -0.70
C ALA A 35 -8.24 -6.51 -0.83
N GLU A 36 -8.15 -5.42 -0.07
CA GLU A 36 -6.99 -4.57 -0.03
C GLU A 36 -5.83 -5.48 0.33
N THR A 37 -4.94 -5.65 -0.64
CA THR A 37 -3.73 -6.41 -0.39
C THR A 37 -2.87 -5.57 0.53
N CYS A 38 -2.17 -6.20 1.46
CA CYS A 38 -1.21 -5.51 2.32
C CYS A 38 -0.23 -4.63 1.50
N ARG A 39 0.08 -5.00 0.25
CA ARG A 39 0.87 -4.16 -0.67
C ARG A 39 0.21 -2.82 -1.00
N GLY A 40 -1.06 -2.83 -1.42
CA GLY A 40 -1.79 -1.60 -1.72
C GLY A 40 -1.92 -0.69 -0.50
N GLU A 41 -2.11 -1.31 0.66
CA GLU A 41 -2.19 -0.63 1.94
C GLU A 41 -0.84 -0.05 2.41
N ILE A 42 0.30 -0.68 2.08
CA ILE A 42 1.63 -0.09 2.28
C ILE A 42 1.76 1.22 1.49
N ASP A 43 1.37 1.23 0.22
CA ASP A 43 1.48 2.42 -0.64
C ASP A 43 0.60 3.56 -0.11
N GLN A 44 -0.62 3.23 0.33
CA GLN A 44 -1.55 4.21 0.91
C GLN A 44 -1.06 4.76 2.25
N VAL A 45 -0.59 3.91 3.16
CA VAL A 45 -0.04 4.35 4.46
C VAL A 45 1.23 5.16 4.27
N GLN A 46 2.08 4.81 3.29
CA GLN A 46 3.26 5.61 2.96
C GLN A 46 2.86 7.03 2.56
N ALA A 47 1.86 7.19 1.68
CA ALA A 47 1.36 8.52 1.32
C ALA A 47 0.80 9.29 2.52
N GLN A 48 0.20 8.61 3.50
CA GLN A 48 -0.25 9.23 4.76
C GLN A 48 0.93 9.71 5.63
N VAL A 49 1.98 8.90 5.75
CA VAL A 49 3.22 9.28 6.45
C VAL A 49 3.86 10.50 5.78
N ASP A 50 3.97 10.50 4.44
CA ASP A 50 4.56 11.61 3.68
C ASP A 50 3.75 12.91 3.86
N ALA A 51 2.41 12.81 3.85
CA ALA A 51 1.53 13.95 4.09
C ALA A 51 1.66 14.49 5.53
N ALA A 52 1.74 13.61 6.52
CA ALA A 52 1.93 14.00 7.91
C ALA A 52 3.30 14.65 8.15
N LEU A 53 4.35 14.13 7.52
CA LEU A 53 5.68 14.73 7.55
C LEU A 53 5.69 16.12 6.91
N ALA A 54 5.03 16.30 5.76
CA ALA A 54 4.92 17.60 5.11
C ALA A 54 4.21 18.63 6.02
N GLN A 55 3.08 18.26 6.63
CA GLN A 55 2.37 19.13 7.58
C GLN A 55 3.22 19.46 8.82
N HIS A 56 3.96 18.49 9.34
CA HIS A 56 4.89 18.74 10.43
C HIS A 56 5.98 19.73 10.02
N ALA A 57 6.61 19.53 8.86
CA ALA A 57 7.66 20.40 8.35
C ALA A 57 7.18 21.84 8.09
N GLU A 58 5.93 22.04 7.70
CA GLU A 58 5.33 23.38 7.54
C GLU A 58 5.16 24.14 8.86
N THR A 59 4.96 23.42 9.96
CA THR A 59 4.68 24.02 11.29
C THR A 59 5.88 23.97 12.23
N ALA A 60 6.88 23.15 11.93
CA ALA A 60 8.09 23.01 12.74
C ALA A 60 8.93 24.30 12.67
N PRO A 61 9.44 24.79 13.82
CA PRO A 61 10.34 25.93 13.81
C PRO A 61 11.67 25.57 13.15
N PHE A 62 12.21 26.48 12.34
CA PHE A 62 13.58 26.36 11.87
C PHE A 62 14.56 26.43 13.03
N ALA A 63 15.59 25.58 12.99
CA ALA A 63 16.72 25.70 13.88
C ALA A 63 17.49 27.01 13.60
N PRO A 64 18.04 27.67 14.63
CA PRO A 64 19.01 28.74 14.42
C PRO A 64 20.20 28.25 13.58
N GLU A 65 20.67 29.10 12.67
CA GLU A 65 21.89 28.82 11.92
C GLU A 65 23.08 28.68 12.89
N SER A 66 23.80 27.55 12.79
CA SER A 66 25.00 27.33 13.60
C SER A 66 26.17 28.16 13.07
N SER A 67 27.11 28.55 13.95
CA SER A 67 28.36 29.22 13.51
C SER A 67 29.19 28.37 12.54
N PHE A 68 29.05 27.05 12.56
CA PHE A 68 29.71 26.16 11.60
C PHE A 68 29.17 26.34 10.18
N ALA A 69 27.87 26.64 10.04
CA ALA A 69 27.23 26.84 8.74
C ALA A 69 27.74 28.10 8.02
N THR A 70 28.25 29.10 8.75
CA THR A 70 28.74 30.36 8.17
C THR A 70 30.19 30.28 7.69
N LEU A 71 30.90 29.18 7.94
CA LEU A 71 32.33 29.02 7.61
C LEU A 71 32.60 28.72 6.12
N GLY A 72 31.57 28.65 5.27
CA GLY A 72 31.72 28.34 3.84
C GLY A 72 32.18 26.91 3.57
N HIS A 73 32.13 26.03 4.58
CA HIS A 73 32.39 24.61 4.45
C HIS A 73 31.09 23.86 4.14
N GLN A 74 31.17 22.92 3.21
CA GLN A 74 30.03 22.06 2.93
C GLN A 74 29.75 21.16 4.14
N PRO A 75 28.47 21.04 4.56
CA PRO A 75 28.09 20.08 5.57
C PRO A 75 28.50 18.67 5.15
N THR A 76 29.10 17.92 6.07
CA THR A 76 29.27 16.48 5.90
C THR A 76 27.96 15.76 6.29
N PRO A 77 27.67 14.57 5.75
CA PRO A 77 26.51 13.79 6.18
C PRO A 77 26.45 13.58 7.70
N ALA A 78 27.60 13.30 8.33
CA ALA A 78 27.68 13.11 9.78
C ALA A 78 27.37 14.39 10.58
N SER A 79 27.76 15.57 10.08
CA SER A 79 27.42 16.84 10.74
C SER A 79 25.95 17.20 10.60
N VAL A 80 25.33 16.88 9.44
CA VAL A 80 23.89 17.08 9.22
C VAL A 80 23.10 16.19 10.18
N ALA A 81 23.40 14.88 10.21
CA ALA A 81 22.72 13.95 11.10
C ALA A 81 22.84 14.33 12.58
N ARG A 82 24.00 14.84 13.02
CA ARG A 82 24.18 15.33 14.39
C ARG A 82 23.32 16.58 14.67
N ALA A 83 23.24 17.50 13.72
CA ALA A 83 22.40 18.69 13.85
C ALA A 83 20.92 18.29 13.92
N GLU A 84 20.46 17.41 13.04
CA GLU A 84 19.09 16.88 13.05
C GLU A 84 18.75 16.16 14.36
N ALA A 85 19.66 15.32 14.89
CA ALA A 85 19.46 14.62 16.16
C ALA A 85 19.39 15.55 17.38
N SER A 86 19.91 16.78 17.28
CA SER A 86 19.83 17.79 18.35
C SER A 86 18.53 18.59 18.34
N LEU A 87 17.76 18.49 17.25
CA LEU A 87 16.46 19.14 17.10
C LEU A 87 15.36 18.20 17.58
N HIS A 88 14.27 18.77 18.10
CA HIS A 88 13.12 17.98 18.52
C HIS A 88 12.52 17.28 17.29
N SER A 89 12.48 15.95 17.29
CA SER A 89 11.90 15.21 16.17
C SER A 89 10.38 15.30 16.19
N TRP A 90 9.78 15.06 15.03
CA TRP A 90 8.35 14.86 14.89
C TRP A 90 7.90 13.75 15.85
N ALA A 91 7.06 14.09 16.83
CA ALA A 91 6.52 13.12 17.77
C ALA A 91 5.79 11.99 17.02
N GLY A 92 6.26 10.75 17.21
CA GLY A 92 5.73 9.57 16.53
C GLY A 92 6.28 9.31 15.12
N GLY A 93 7.06 10.23 14.54
CA GLY A 93 7.62 10.08 13.18
C GLY A 93 8.56 8.88 13.05
N ASP A 94 9.53 8.75 13.96
CA ASP A 94 10.47 7.62 13.96
C ASP A 94 9.75 6.28 14.20
N GLU A 95 8.72 6.29 15.07
CA GLU A 95 7.88 5.11 15.33
C GLU A 95 7.08 4.72 14.08
N ALA A 96 6.53 5.69 13.37
CA ALA A 96 5.78 5.48 12.14
C ALA A 96 6.67 4.88 11.04
N VAL A 97 7.88 5.44 10.83
CA VAL A 97 8.83 4.92 9.84
C VAL A 97 9.25 3.49 10.19
N ALA A 98 9.60 3.25 11.46
CA ALA A 98 9.99 1.92 11.90
C ALA A 98 8.85 0.89 11.76
N ALA A 99 7.60 1.29 12.05
CA ALA A 99 6.43 0.44 11.84
C ALA A 99 6.16 0.15 10.35
N LEU A 100 6.29 1.16 9.49
CA LEU A 100 6.12 0.98 8.05
C LEU A 100 7.18 0.04 7.47
N ASP A 101 8.42 0.12 7.96
CA ASP A 101 9.48 -0.81 7.58
C ASP A 101 9.18 -2.25 8.02
N ARG A 102 8.72 -2.45 9.26
CA ARG A 102 8.25 -3.77 9.72
C ARG A 102 7.08 -4.29 8.90
N ALA A 103 6.18 -3.42 8.43
CA ALA A 103 5.09 -3.81 7.53
C ALA A 103 5.62 -4.32 6.18
N ARG A 104 6.61 -3.63 5.60
CA ARG A 104 7.29 -4.05 4.35
C ARG A 104 8.01 -5.38 4.52
N GLU A 105 8.71 -5.59 5.63
CA GLU A 105 9.37 -6.87 5.95
C GLU A 105 8.36 -8.01 6.13
N ALA A 106 7.26 -7.76 6.83
CA ALA A 106 6.18 -8.71 7.01
C ALA A 106 5.52 -9.08 5.67
N TYR A 107 5.31 -8.09 4.79
CA TYR A 107 4.84 -8.34 3.42
C TYR A 107 5.82 -9.22 2.63
N ALA A 108 7.11 -8.88 2.66
CA ALA A 108 8.15 -9.60 1.94
C ALA A 108 8.31 -11.07 2.40
N SER A 109 8.04 -11.34 3.67
CA SER A 109 8.06 -12.69 4.25
C SER A 109 6.73 -13.45 4.11
N GLY A 110 5.69 -12.84 3.51
CA GLY A 110 4.37 -13.44 3.36
C GLY A 110 3.52 -13.43 4.62
N ASN A 111 3.95 -12.73 5.68
CA ASN A 111 3.20 -12.56 6.91
C ASN A 111 2.19 -11.40 6.81
N THR A 112 1.11 -11.65 6.08
CA THR A 112 0.04 -10.65 5.84
C THR A 112 -0.58 -10.12 7.15
N GLY A 113 -0.74 -10.96 8.16
CA GLY A 113 -1.32 -10.57 9.45
C GLY A 113 -0.45 -9.55 10.20
N GLN A 114 0.87 -9.80 10.24
CA GLN A 114 1.82 -8.87 10.82
C GLN A 114 1.92 -7.58 10.01
N CYS A 115 1.88 -7.66 8.67
CA CYS A 115 1.86 -6.47 7.83
C CYS A 115 0.74 -5.50 8.24
N PHE A 116 -0.51 -5.97 8.27
CA PHE A 116 -1.64 -5.11 8.67
C PHE A 116 -1.53 -4.61 10.11
N ALA A 117 -0.96 -5.39 11.03
CA ALA A 117 -0.74 -4.95 12.40
C ALA A 117 0.23 -3.77 12.47
N GLU A 118 1.30 -3.82 11.68
CA GLU A 118 2.31 -2.77 11.60
C GLU A 118 1.81 -1.54 10.83
N LEU A 119 0.97 -1.70 9.80
CA LEU A 119 0.29 -0.58 9.16
C LEU A 119 -0.64 0.18 10.12
N ARG A 120 -1.38 -0.55 10.98
CA ARG A 120 -2.16 0.08 12.06
C ARG A 120 -1.27 0.75 13.11
N ALA A 121 -0.09 0.22 13.40
CA ALA A 121 0.87 0.88 14.28
C ALA A 121 1.38 2.19 13.64
N THR A 122 1.69 2.16 12.34
CA THR A 122 2.10 3.33 11.57
C THR A 122 1.06 4.45 11.63
N ARG A 123 -0.21 4.13 11.33
CA ARG A 123 -1.33 5.08 11.40
C ARG A 123 -1.47 5.72 12.79
N ARG A 124 -1.41 4.90 13.84
CA ARG A 124 -1.46 5.38 15.23
C ARG A 124 -0.33 6.34 15.56
N ALA A 125 0.89 6.03 15.11
CA ALA A 125 2.07 6.86 15.36
C ALA A 125 1.97 8.24 14.68
N ILE A 126 1.35 8.33 13.50
CA ILE A 126 1.10 9.60 12.80
C ILE A 126 -0.24 10.28 13.17
N GLY A 127 -1.00 9.73 14.12
CA GLY A 127 -2.27 10.30 14.57
C GLY A 127 -3.45 10.10 13.61
N VAL A 128 -3.33 9.21 12.62
CA VAL A 128 -4.44 8.83 11.72
C VAL A 128 -5.19 7.64 12.34
N PRO A 129 -6.52 7.70 12.49
CA PRO A 129 -7.28 6.57 13.02
C PRO A 129 -7.19 5.36 12.08
N ALA A 130 -7.08 4.16 12.65
CA ALA A 130 -7.20 2.92 11.90
C ALA A 130 -8.69 2.64 11.67
N GLU A 131 -9.12 2.63 10.40
CA GLU A 131 -10.46 2.19 9.99
C GLU A 131 -10.61 0.66 10.04
#